data_AF-A0A6N3J1L8-F1
#
_entry.id   AF-A0A6N3J1L8-F1
#
_cell.length_a   1.000
_cell.length_b   1.000
_cell.length_c   1.000
_cell.angle_alpha   90.00
_cell.angle_beta   90.00
_cell.angle_gamma   90.00
#
_symmetry.space_group_name_H-M   'P 1'
#
loop_
_entity.id
_entity.type
_entity.pdbx_description
1 polymer ?
#
loop_
_entity_poly.entity_id
_entity_poly.type
_entity_poly.pdbx_seq_one_letter_code
_entity_poly.pdbx_strand_id
1 'polypeptide(L)'
;MQYKNIKDELENVIKSAEGHFLSAYQICQKLENNYPNLWSSLVYAYPSLDPNTPMGEGTGLQYSPASFVANALKYFTANSAISGLRQETLKCEGVNFDGVAPGFTGNIVGIWAIKI
;
A
#
# COMPACT_ATOMS: atom_id res chain seq x y z
N MET A 1 -1.46 -15.23 -2.25
CA MET A 1 -0.02 -14.96 -2.00
C MET A 1 0.19 -14.75 -0.50
N GLN A 2 1.37 -15.03 0.07
CA GLN A 2 1.63 -14.82 1.52
C GLN A 2 2.45 -13.54 1.75
N TYR A 3 2.27 -12.87 2.89
CA TYR A 3 3.00 -11.62 3.19
C TYR A 3 4.52 -11.79 3.06
N LYS A 4 5.08 -12.86 3.60
CA LYS A 4 6.53 -13.13 3.53
C LYS A 4 7.09 -13.14 2.11
N ASN A 5 6.27 -13.46 1.10
CA ASN A 5 6.70 -13.57 -0.30
C ASN A 5 6.89 -12.21 -0.99
N ILE A 6 6.47 -11.11 -0.36
CA ILE A 6 6.58 -9.75 -0.91
C ILE A 6 7.38 -8.81 -0.01
N LYS A 7 7.95 -9.37 1.08
CA LYS A 7 8.57 -8.59 2.15
C LYS A 7 9.74 -7.77 1.62
N ASP A 8 10.64 -8.41 0.87
CA ASP A 8 11.88 -7.79 0.43
C ASP A 8 11.61 -6.69 -0.60
N GLU A 9 10.66 -6.90 -1.51
CA GLU A 9 10.25 -5.90 -2.49
C GLU A 9 9.56 -4.71 -1.84
N LEU A 10 8.68 -4.93 -0.86
CA LEU A 10 8.07 -3.84 -0.07
C LEU A 10 9.11 -3.06 0.72
N GLU A 11 10.06 -3.74 1.36
CA GLU A 11 11.16 -3.12 2.08
C GLU A 11 12.00 -2.25 1.15
N ASN A 12 12.36 -2.76 -0.04
CA ASN A 12 13.11 -2.01 -1.05
C ASN A 12 12.34 -0.78 -1.56
N VAL A 13 11.04 -0.93 -1.83
CA VAL A 13 10.18 0.18 -2.26
C VAL A 13 10.16 1.28 -1.19
N ILE A 14 10.01 0.93 0.08
CA ILE A 14 9.95 1.92 1.16
C ILE A 14 11.33 2.53 1.43
N LYS A 15 12.42 1.75 1.39
CA LYS A 15 13.79 2.27 1.50
C LYS A 15 14.10 3.28 0.40
N SER A 16 13.60 3.06 -0.83
CA SER A 16 13.76 4.00 -1.95
C SER A 16 13.10 5.36 -1.72
N ALA A 17 12.22 5.48 -0.71
CA ALA A 17 11.61 6.74 -0.34
C ALA A 17 12.49 7.59 0.60
N GLU A 18 13.67 7.08 1.01
CA GLU A 18 14.64 7.83 1.82
C GLU A 18 14.00 8.50 3.05
N GLY A 19 13.20 7.73 3.81
CA GLY A 19 12.56 8.20 5.03
C GLY A 19 11.27 8.99 4.82
N HIS A 20 10.90 9.33 3.58
CA HIS A 20 9.60 9.91 3.25
C HIS A 20 8.49 8.88 3.40
N PHE A 21 7.34 9.35 3.87
CA PHE A 21 6.16 8.52 4.02
C PHE A 21 5.49 8.25 2.68
N LEU A 22 5.16 6.98 2.44
CA LEU A 22 4.40 6.53 1.28
C LEU A 22 3.05 5.94 1.73
N SER A 23 1.99 6.24 0.99
CA SER A 23 0.73 5.51 1.12
C SER A 23 0.80 4.13 0.45
N ALA A 24 -0.12 3.23 0.81
CA ALA A 24 -0.21 1.91 0.17
C ALA A 24 -0.39 2.02 -1.35
N TYR A 25 -1.06 3.07 -1.83
CA TYR A 25 -1.24 3.34 -3.25
C TYR A 25 0.08 3.69 -3.96
N GLN A 26 0.86 4.62 -3.39
CA GLN A 26 2.18 4.98 -3.93
C GLN A 26 3.13 3.77 -3.93
N ILE A 27 3.01 2.91 -2.91
CA ILE A 27 3.77 1.66 -2.84
C ILE A 27 3.35 0.70 -3.95
N CYS A 28 2.05 0.54 -4.22
CA CYS A 28 1.56 -0.29 -5.32
C CYS A 28 2.05 0.22 -6.68
N GLN A 29 2.00 1.53 -6.94
CA GLN A 29 2.53 2.11 -8.18
C GLN A 29 4.03 1.83 -8.35
N LYS A 30 4.81 1.93 -7.27
CA LYS A 30 6.23 1.58 -7.30
C LYS A 30 6.46 0.08 -7.51
N LEU A 31 5.60 -0.79 -6.96
CA LEU A 31 5.65 -2.24 -7.20
C LEU A 31 5.34 -2.59 -8.65
N GLU A 32 4.30 -1.99 -9.22
CA GLU A 32 3.92 -2.17 -10.63
C GLU A 32 5.07 -1.82 -11.58
N ASN A 33 5.72 -0.68 -11.34
CA ASN A 33 6.82 -0.21 -12.18
C ASN A 33 8.12 -1.02 -11.99
N ASN A 34 8.48 -1.36 -10.74
CA ASN A 34 9.79 -1.94 -10.43
C ASN A 34 9.79 -3.47 -10.39
N TYR A 35 8.64 -4.09 -10.14
CA TYR A 35 8.49 -5.54 -9.94
C TYR A 35 7.26 -6.09 -10.71
N PRO A 36 7.21 -5.95 -12.05
CA PRO A 36 6.00 -6.25 -12.84
C PRO A 36 5.50 -7.70 -12.73
N ASN A 37 6.41 -8.67 -12.58
CA ASN A 37 6.04 -10.09 -12.40
C ASN A 37 5.38 -10.35 -11.04
N LEU A 38 5.92 -9.74 -9.99
CA LEU A 38 5.36 -9.78 -8.64
C LEU A 38 4.00 -9.07 -8.62
N TRP A 39 3.92 -7.89 -9.24
CA TRP A 39 2.69 -7.14 -9.38
C TRP A 39 1.60 -7.95 -10.09
N SER A 40 1.93 -8.60 -11.22
CA SER A 40 1.00 -9.48 -11.92
C SER A 40 0.49 -10.61 -11.03
N SER A 41 1.39 -11.22 -10.24
CA SER A 41 1.03 -12.28 -9.29
C SER A 41 0.15 -11.78 -8.13
N LEU A 42 0.39 -10.53 -7.68
CA LEU A 42 -0.38 -9.86 -6.66
C LEU A 42 -1.80 -9.57 -7.15
N VAL A 43 -1.93 -8.95 -8.32
CA VAL A 43 -3.22 -8.64 -8.97
C VAL A 43 -4.00 -9.92 -9.25
N TYR A 44 -3.34 -10.98 -9.71
CA TYR A 44 -4.00 -12.28 -9.89
C TYR A 44 -4.52 -12.87 -8.58
N ALA A 45 -3.75 -12.77 -7.49
CA ALA A 45 -4.14 -13.29 -6.19
C ALA A 45 -5.21 -12.45 -5.48
N TYR A 46 -5.26 -11.16 -5.78
CA TYR A 46 -6.09 -10.14 -5.13
C TYR A 46 -6.69 -9.21 -6.19
N PRO A 47 -7.57 -9.71 -7.07
CA PRO A 47 -8.11 -8.92 -8.16
C PRO A 47 -9.04 -7.82 -7.64
N SER A 48 -9.07 -6.69 -8.34
CA SER A 48 -10.17 -5.73 -8.24
C SER A 48 -11.37 -6.26 -9.04
N LEU A 49 -12.60 -5.96 -8.60
CA LEU A 49 -13.85 -6.39 -9.27
C LEU A 49 -13.90 -6.01 -10.75
N ASP A 50 -13.38 -4.83 -11.09
CA ASP A 50 -13.11 -4.42 -12.45
C ASP A 50 -11.62 -4.05 -12.57
N PRO A 51 -10.87 -4.68 -13.48
CA PRO A 51 -9.44 -4.41 -13.67
C PRO A 51 -9.16 -3.01 -14.24
N ASN A 52 -10.18 -2.34 -14.81
CA ASN A 52 -10.09 -0.95 -15.25
C ASN A 52 -10.44 0.04 -14.14
N THR A 53 -10.96 -0.44 -13.01
CA THR A 53 -11.24 0.41 -11.86
C THR A 53 -9.90 0.94 -11.33
N PRO A 54 -9.69 2.27 -11.32
CA PRO A 54 -8.51 2.88 -10.74
C PRO A 54 -8.27 2.33 -9.32
N MET A 55 -7.02 1.96 -9.04
CA MET A 55 -6.63 1.51 -7.69
C MET A 55 -7.14 2.53 -6.63
N GLY A 56 -7.91 2.07 -5.65
CA GLY A 56 -8.56 2.92 -4.65
C GLY A 56 -10.08 2.95 -4.75
N GLU A 57 -10.62 2.88 -5.97
CA GLU A 57 -12.05 2.79 -6.23
C GLU A 57 -12.49 1.32 -6.01
N GLY A 58 -13.43 1.07 -5.10
CA GLY A 58 -13.88 -0.29 -4.73
C GLY A 58 -13.10 -1.01 -3.61
N THR A 59 -12.12 -0.37 -2.97
CA THR A 59 -11.23 -0.97 -1.93
C THR A 59 -11.92 -1.44 -0.63
N GLY A 60 -13.26 -1.31 -0.52
CA GLY A 60 -14.06 -1.78 0.62
C GLY A 60 -14.95 -2.98 0.39
N LEU A 61 -15.05 -3.44 -0.85
CA LEU A 61 -15.93 -4.56 -1.19
C LEU A 61 -15.12 -5.86 -1.37
N GLN A 62 -13.82 -5.78 -1.65
CA GLN A 62 -12.92 -6.92 -1.86
C GLN A 62 -11.48 -6.66 -1.39
N TYR A 63 -10.72 -7.74 -1.19
CA TYR A 63 -9.29 -7.71 -0.85
C TYR A 63 -8.48 -7.28 -2.09
N SER A 64 -8.36 -5.96 -2.32
CA SER A 64 -7.58 -5.39 -3.42
C SER A 64 -6.06 -5.53 -3.21
N PRO A 65 -5.22 -5.31 -4.24
CA PRO A 65 -3.76 -5.27 -4.08
C PRO A 65 -3.30 -4.24 -3.04
N ALA A 66 -3.92 -3.06 -3.02
CA ALA A 66 -3.63 -2.01 -2.05
C ALA A 66 -4.04 -2.41 -0.62
N SER A 67 -5.19 -3.08 -0.46
CA SER A 67 -5.64 -3.60 0.82
C SER A 67 -4.69 -4.69 1.34
N PHE A 68 -4.22 -5.58 0.45
CA PHE A 68 -3.20 -6.58 0.81
C PHE A 68 -1.89 -5.92 1.24
N VAL A 69 -1.36 -4.97 0.46
CA VAL A 69 -0.11 -4.26 0.78
C VAL A 69 -0.23 -3.55 2.13
N ALA A 70 -1.33 -2.83 2.38
CA ALA A 70 -1.56 -2.17 3.66
C ALA A 70 -1.59 -3.16 4.84
N ASN A 71 -2.25 -4.31 4.68
CA ASN A 71 -2.29 -5.33 5.73
C ASN A 71 -0.95 -6.05 5.92
N ALA A 72 -0.19 -6.28 4.85
CA ALA A 72 1.17 -6.83 4.92
C ALA A 72 2.10 -5.89 5.70
N LEU A 73 2.07 -4.59 5.40
CA LEU A 73 2.89 -3.59 6.09
C LEU A 73 2.49 -3.43 7.57
N LYS A 74 1.19 -3.46 7.89
CA LYS A 74 0.71 -3.53 9.28
C LYS A 74 1.26 -4.75 9.99
N TYR A 75 1.19 -5.92 9.35
CA TYR A 75 1.73 -7.17 9.90
C TYR A 75 3.24 -7.07 10.15
N PHE A 76 4.02 -6.52 9.20
CA PHE A 76 5.46 -6.35 9.37
C PHE A 76 5.84 -5.35 10.45
N THR A 77 5.08 -4.27 10.59
CA THR A 77 5.25 -3.29 11.65
C THR A 77 4.99 -3.94 13.01
N ALA A 78 3.85 -4.63 13.16
CA ALA A 78 3.45 -5.28 14.43
C ALA A 78 4.40 -6.40 14.86
N ASN A 79 5.03 -7.10 13.91
CA ASN A 79 5.94 -8.22 14.18
C ASN A 79 7.42 -7.82 14.08
N SER A 80 7.74 -6.53 13.93
CA SER A 80 9.12 -6.04 13.72
C SER A 80 9.89 -6.79 12.62
N ALA A 81 9.19 -7.21 11.56
CA ALA A 81 9.76 -8.02 10.49
C ALA A 81 10.65 -7.20 9.54
N ILE A 82 10.41 -5.90 9.45
CA ILE A 82 11.23 -4.93 8.72
C ILE A 82 11.76 -3.92 9.74
N SER A 83 13.10 -3.84 9.86
CA SER A 83 13.73 -2.96 10.84
C SER A 83 13.47 -1.49 10.50
N GLY A 84 13.10 -0.69 11.51
CA GLY A 84 12.84 0.74 11.36
C GLY A 84 11.56 1.09 10.59
N LEU A 85 10.77 0.11 10.14
CA LEU A 85 9.47 0.35 9.53
C LEU A 85 8.51 0.94 10.56
N ARG A 86 7.93 2.09 10.22
CA ARG A 86 6.88 2.74 11.01
C ARG A 86 5.66 3.00 10.15
N GLN A 87 4.51 2.93 10.81
CA GLN A 87 3.23 3.37 10.25
C GLN A 87 2.81 4.64 10.97
N GLU A 88 2.42 5.65 10.20
CA GLU A 88 1.67 6.79 10.69
C GLU A 88 0.30 6.83 10.02
N THR A 89 -0.56 7.69 10.55
CA THR A 89 -1.91 7.88 10.04
C THR A 89 -2.12 9.34 9.68
N LEU A 90 -2.45 9.60 8.42
CA LEU A 90 -2.79 10.93 7.93
C LEU A 90 -4.30 11.12 7.94
N LYS A 91 -4.76 12.17 8.63
CA LYS A 91 -6.14 12.62 8.57
C LYS A 91 -6.30 13.61 7.41
N CYS A 92 -7.08 13.23 6.42
CA CYS A 92 -7.35 13.92 5.17
C CYS A 92 -8.68 14.68 5.19
N GLU A 93 -9.19 15.05 6.38
CA GLU A 93 -10.46 15.79 6.47
C GLU A 93 -10.36 17.12 5.71
N GLY A 94 -11.27 17.34 4.77
CA GLY A 94 -11.27 18.53 3.91
C GLY A 94 -10.25 18.52 2.77
N VAL A 95 -9.47 17.45 2.60
CA VAL A 95 -8.57 17.26 1.46
C VAL A 95 -9.33 16.57 0.33
N ASN A 96 -9.28 17.12 -0.88
CA ASN A 96 -9.86 16.52 -2.08
C ASN A 96 -8.89 16.67 -3.25
N PHE A 97 -8.80 15.63 -4.09
CA PHE A 97 -8.09 15.64 -5.36
C PHE A 97 -9.10 15.39 -6.46
N ASP A 98 -9.30 16.35 -7.37
CA ASP A 98 -10.27 16.25 -8.47
C ASP A 98 -11.68 15.80 -8.03
N GLY A 99 -12.12 16.28 -6.85
CA GLY A 99 -13.41 15.93 -6.26
C GLY A 99 -13.44 14.60 -5.49
N VAL A 100 -12.32 13.89 -5.40
CA VAL A 100 -12.20 12.62 -4.66
C VAL A 100 -11.47 12.85 -3.33
N ALA A 101 -12.11 12.46 -2.23
CA ALA A 101 -11.51 12.51 -0.90
C ALA A 101 -10.51 11.34 -0.73
N PRO A 102 -9.29 11.59 -0.23
CA PRO A 102 -8.33 10.53 0.03
C PRO A 102 -8.69 9.80 1.33
N GLY A 103 -8.76 8.47 1.24
CA GLY A 103 -8.92 7.58 2.39
C GLY A 103 -10.13 6.67 2.29
N PHE A 104 -9.93 5.43 2.71
CA PHE A 104 -10.92 4.37 2.66
C PHE A 104 -11.96 4.46 3.80
N THR A 105 -11.56 5.02 4.94
CA THR A 105 -12.39 5.08 6.17
C THR A 105 -12.30 6.47 6.79
N GLY A 106 -13.28 7.33 6.50
CA GLY A 106 -13.46 8.60 7.21
C GLY A 106 -12.32 9.60 7.03
N ASN A 107 -11.78 9.72 5.82
CA ASN A 107 -10.64 10.59 5.50
C ASN A 107 -9.37 10.22 6.26
N ILE A 108 -9.10 8.93 6.46
CA ILE A 108 -7.90 8.45 7.13
C ILE A 108 -7.09 7.57 6.19
N VAL A 109 -5.81 7.89 6.04
CA VAL A 109 -4.85 7.16 5.18
C VAL A 109 -3.68 6.66 6.03
N GLY A 110 -3.40 5.37 5.96
CA GLY A 110 -2.15 4.82 6.49
C GLY A 110 -0.98 5.18 5.59
N ILE A 111 0.13 5.61 6.18
CA ILE A 111 1.37 5.93 5.49
C ILE A 111 2.55 5.24 6.18
N TRP A 112 3.55 4.82 5.42
CA TRP A 112 4.69 4.03 5.91
C TRP A 112 6.01 4.64 5.49
N ALA A 113 7.00 4.55 6.38
CA ALA A 113 8.39 4.94 6.11
C ALA A 113 9.33 4.01 6.87
N ILE A 114 10.57 3.87 6.40
CA ILE A 114 11.65 3.26 7.16
C ILE A 114 12.54 4.37 7.69
N LYS A 115 12.79 4.37 9.00
CA LYS A 115 13.74 5.29 9.62
C LYS A 115 15.15 4.93 9.14
N ILE A 116 15.84 5.91 8.55
CA ILE A 116 17.26 5.84 8.19
C ILE A 116 18.11 6.06 9.44
#